data_AF-A0A1E7HPV9-F1
#
_entry.id   AF-A0A1E7HPV9-F1
#
_cell.length_a   1.000
_cell.length_b   1.000
_cell.length_c   1.000
_cell.angle_alpha   90.00
_cell.angle_beta   90.00
_cell.angle_gamma   90.00
#
_symmetry.space_group_name_H-M   'P 1'
#
loop_
_entity.id
_entity.type
_entity.pdbx_description
1 polymer ?
#
loop_
_entity_poly.entity_id
_entity_poly.type
_entity_poly.pdbx_seq_one_letter_code
_entity_poly.pdbx_strand_id
1 'polypeptide(L)'
;MVKGIDQFRAHFEDFNDRYVLIGGAACYLAMEEAGLDFRVTKDLDIVLCVEALDTEFVNAFWDFVKKGKYQNRQKSTGKKLFYRFYEPEDETFPWMLELFSRIPDALTLQDDAHLTPIPVDEEASSLSAILLDDAYYSFIHESKSESSGFSVVPPECIIPLKARAWLDLTGRREAGEKVDEKDIKKHKNDVFRLFQVIAPDTRMVLSDLIGDDLQRFLQAVEADPPQSLKPFGLRGITAEEVIDTLRAIYKLSR
;
A
#
# COMPACT_ATOMS: atom_id res chain seq x y z
N MET A 1 0.48 -6.47 15.66
CA MET A 1 1.91 -6.47 15.32
C MET A 1 2.11 -6.98 13.92
N VAL A 2 2.87 -6.25 13.09
CA VAL A 2 3.34 -6.72 11.78
C VAL A 2 4.55 -7.62 12.02
N LYS A 3 4.45 -8.90 11.63
CA LYS A 3 5.53 -9.87 11.84
C LYS A 3 6.76 -9.44 11.03
N GLY A 4 7.91 -9.35 11.69
CA GLY A 4 9.20 -9.03 11.07
C GLY A 4 9.45 -7.57 10.68
N ILE A 5 8.56 -6.65 11.07
CA ILE A 5 8.69 -5.23 10.72
C ILE A 5 9.94 -4.57 11.37
N ASP A 6 10.30 -4.98 12.58
CA ASP A 6 11.49 -4.48 13.27
C ASP A 6 12.79 -4.85 12.56
N GLN A 7 12.84 -6.04 11.95
CA GLN A 7 13.99 -6.46 11.15
C GLN A 7 14.11 -5.65 9.88
N PHE A 8 12.98 -5.37 9.22
CA PHE A 8 12.96 -4.51 8.06
C PHE A 8 13.48 -3.11 8.43
N ARG A 9 12.99 -2.53 9.52
CA ARG A 9 13.46 -1.23 10.03
C ARG A 9 14.97 -1.19 10.24
N ALA A 10 15.50 -2.16 10.99
CA ALA A 10 16.92 -2.19 11.34
C ALA A 10 17.80 -2.40 10.10
N HIS A 11 17.33 -3.16 9.12
CA HIS A 11 18.11 -3.42 7.90
C HIS A 11 18.05 -2.25 6.90
N PHE A 12 16.99 -1.44 6.93
CA PHE A 12 16.78 -0.32 6.00
C PHE A 12 16.83 1.07 6.64
N GLU A 13 17.46 1.21 7.81
CA GLU A 13 17.48 2.47 8.57
C GLU A 13 18.09 3.65 7.80
N ASP A 14 19.12 3.39 6.99
CA ASP A 14 19.80 4.39 6.17
C ASP A 14 19.14 4.61 4.79
N PHE A 15 18.03 3.93 4.50
CA PHE A 15 17.38 3.92 3.18
C PHE A 15 15.95 4.45 3.19
N ASN A 16 15.53 5.18 4.23
CA ASN A 16 14.16 5.67 4.37
C ASN A 16 13.70 6.59 3.22
N ASP A 17 14.62 7.22 2.50
CA ASP A 17 14.30 8.06 1.35
C ASP A 17 14.13 7.25 0.04
N ARG A 18 14.49 5.96 0.04
CA ARG A 18 14.45 5.05 -1.12
C ARG A 18 13.14 4.30 -1.28
N TYR A 19 12.30 4.27 -0.25
CA TYR A 19 11.03 3.56 -0.26
C TYR A 19 9.94 4.28 0.53
N VAL A 20 8.70 3.85 0.35
CA VAL A 20 7.54 4.22 1.17
C VAL A 20 6.73 2.96 1.46
N LEU A 21 6.48 2.65 2.74
CA LEU A 21 5.56 1.60 3.14
C LEU A 21 4.12 2.09 3.03
N ILE A 22 3.29 1.30 2.35
CA ILE A 22 1.85 1.54 2.21
C ILE A 22 1.06 0.36 2.76
N GLY A 23 -0.22 0.27 2.39
CA GLY A 23 -0.99 -0.96 2.52
C GLY A 23 -1.28 -1.36 3.96
N GLY A 24 -1.09 -2.63 4.31
CA GLY A 24 -1.46 -3.15 5.64
C GLY A 24 -0.55 -2.62 6.75
N ALA A 25 0.76 -2.56 6.49
CA ALA A 25 1.77 -2.19 7.47
C ALA A 25 1.68 -0.70 7.85
N ALA A 26 1.46 0.18 6.87
CA ALA A 26 1.22 1.60 7.13
C ALA A 26 -0.01 1.82 8.02
N CYS A 27 -1.11 1.09 7.78
CA CYS A 27 -2.28 1.16 8.67
C CYS A 27 -1.96 0.69 10.09
N TYR A 28 -1.17 -0.37 10.24
CA TYR A 28 -0.78 -0.86 11.56
C TYR A 28 0.00 0.22 12.33
N LEU A 29 1.01 0.80 11.70
CA LEU A 29 1.86 1.83 12.32
C LEU A 29 1.03 3.05 12.74
N ALA A 30 0.16 3.54 11.87
CA ALA A 30 -0.78 4.63 12.17
C ALA A 30 -1.68 4.36 13.38
N MET A 31 -2.22 3.14 13.47
CA MET A 31 -3.12 2.75 14.55
C MET A 31 -2.36 2.52 15.86
N GLU A 32 -1.18 1.91 15.80
CA GLU A 32 -0.30 1.69 16.95
C GLU A 32 0.17 3.01 17.57
N GLU A 33 0.53 3.99 16.74
CA GLU A 33 0.90 5.34 17.18
C GLU A 33 -0.24 6.04 17.95
N ALA A 34 -1.50 5.78 17.56
CA ALA A 34 -2.68 6.25 18.26
C ALA A 34 -3.09 5.38 19.47
N GLY A 35 -2.33 4.34 19.80
CA GLY A 35 -2.64 3.40 20.89
C GLY A 35 -3.84 2.50 20.62
N LEU A 36 -4.17 2.26 19.34
CA LEU A 36 -5.30 1.44 18.91
C LEU A 36 -4.84 0.12 18.29
N ASP A 37 -5.63 -0.94 18.50
CA ASP A 37 -5.40 -2.22 17.86
C ASP A 37 -5.72 -2.18 16.35
N PHE A 38 -4.92 -2.90 15.58
CA PHE A 38 -5.18 -3.16 14.16
C PHE A 38 -5.05 -4.64 13.85
N ARG A 39 -5.75 -5.10 12.79
CA ARG A 39 -5.69 -6.51 12.39
C ARG A 39 -4.26 -6.91 12.05
N VAL A 40 -3.92 -8.17 12.28
CA VAL A 40 -2.61 -8.71 11.88
C VAL A 40 -2.46 -8.61 10.37
N THR A 41 -1.33 -8.06 9.93
CA THR A 41 -0.83 -8.15 8.57
C THR A 41 0.58 -8.73 8.63
N LYS A 42 0.94 -9.48 7.60
CA LYS A 42 2.25 -10.14 7.48
C LYS A 42 2.96 -9.74 6.18
N ASP A 43 2.33 -8.85 5.42
CA ASP A 43 2.75 -8.41 4.09
C ASP A 43 3.30 -6.98 4.23
N LEU A 44 4.42 -6.71 3.55
CA LEU A 44 4.95 -5.36 3.34
C LEU A 44 4.73 -4.94 1.90
N ASP A 45 3.92 -3.92 1.73
CA ASP A 45 3.65 -3.24 0.46
C ASP A 45 4.63 -2.06 0.35
N ILE A 46 5.62 -2.16 -0.55
CA ILE A 46 6.79 -1.28 -0.62
C ILE A 46 6.77 -0.52 -1.95
N VAL A 47 6.56 0.78 -1.91
CA VAL A 47 6.70 1.66 -3.09
C VAL A 47 8.14 2.13 -3.18
N LEU A 48 8.80 1.85 -4.30
CA LEU A 48 10.18 2.26 -4.56
C LEU A 48 10.23 3.69 -5.11
N CYS A 49 11.09 4.52 -4.53
CA CYS A 49 11.38 5.88 -5.00
C CYS A 49 12.42 5.82 -6.13
N VAL A 50 11.98 5.57 -7.37
CA VAL A 50 12.86 5.23 -8.51
C VAL A 50 13.91 6.30 -8.82
N GLU A 51 13.64 7.55 -8.46
CA GLU A 51 14.53 8.71 -8.59
C GLU A 51 15.65 8.72 -7.56
N ALA A 52 15.46 8.01 -6.44
CA ALA A 52 16.38 7.92 -5.33
C ALA A 52 17.15 6.59 -5.34
N LEU A 53 16.68 5.56 -6.05
CA LEU A 53 17.31 4.24 -6.01
C LEU A 53 18.74 4.25 -6.53
N ASP A 54 19.60 3.55 -5.80
CA ASP A 54 20.99 3.31 -6.15
C ASP A 54 21.35 1.83 -5.97
N THR A 55 22.57 1.48 -6.41
CA THR A 55 23.10 0.13 -6.31
C THR A 55 23.21 -0.33 -4.85
N GLU A 56 23.43 0.58 -3.91
CA GLU A 56 23.54 0.29 -2.48
C GLU A 56 22.21 -0.23 -1.92
N PHE A 57 21.11 0.48 -2.20
CA PHE A 57 19.77 0.05 -1.81
C PHE A 57 19.41 -1.31 -2.41
N VAL A 58 19.68 -1.52 -3.71
CA VAL A 58 19.31 -2.80 -4.36
C VAL A 58 20.13 -3.96 -3.79
N ASN A 59 21.40 -3.74 -3.48
CA ASN A 59 22.22 -4.74 -2.79
C ASN A 59 21.69 -5.02 -1.38
N ALA A 60 21.35 -3.98 -0.62
CA ALA A 60 20.74 -4.12 0.70
C ALA A 60 19.42 -4.92 0.61
N PHE A 61 18.59 -4.64 -0.40
CA PHE A 61 17.34 -5.36 -0.61
C PHE A 61 17.57 -6.84 -0.91
N TRP A 62 18.50 -7.16 -1.81
CA TRP A 62 18.86 -8.54 -2.09
C TRP A 62 19.45 -9.26 -0.89
N ASP A 63 20.22 -8.57 -0.07
CA ASP A 63 20.75 -9.15 1.15
C ASP A 63 19.65 -9.42 2.18
N PHE A 64 18.64 -8.56 2.29
CA PHE A 64 17.45 -8.83 3.09
C PHE A 64 16.70 -10.09 2.60
N VAL A 65 16.47 -10.18 1.29
CA VAL A 65 15.84 -11.34 0.63
C VAL A 65 16.62 -12.63 0.87
N LYS A 66 17.96 -12.59 0.79
CA LYS A 66 18.84 -13.74 1.04
C LYS A 66 18.85 -14.15 2.51
N LYS A 67 18.92 -13.18 3.45
CA LYS A 67 18.89 -13.44 4.89
C LYS A 67 17.59 -14.15 5.31
N GLY A 68 16.44 -13.66 4.83
CA GLY A 68 15.14 -14.30 5.05
C GLY A 68 14.93 -15.58 4.23
N LYS A 69 15.79 -15.85 3.25
CA LYS A 69 15.69 -16.97 2.29
C LYS A 69 14.31 -17.05 1.62
N TYR A 70 13.85 -15.91 1.12
CA TYR A 70 12.54 -15.83 0.49
C TYR A 70 12.46 -16.64 -0.80
N GLN A 71 11.27 -17.19 -1.04
CA GLN A 71 10.90 -17.70 -2.35
C GLN A 71 10.43 -16.55 -3.26
N ASN A 72 10.48 -16.75 -4.58
CA ASN A 72 9.90 -15.85 -5.57
C ASN A 72 9.14 -16.64 -6.64
N ARG A 73 8.03 -16.07 -7.14
CA ARG A 73 7.20 -16.62 -8.20
C ARG A 73 7.78 -16.18 -9.55
N GLN A 74 8.32 -17.13 -10.30
CA GLN A 74 8.58 -16.93 -11.72
C GLN A 74 7.25 -16.99 -12.50
N LYS A 75 7.00 -16.03 -13.41
CA LYS A 75 5.94 -16.23 -14.41
C LYS A 75 6.37 -17.35 -15.36
N SER A 76 5.40 -18.12 -15.84
CA SER A 76 5.56 -19.22 -16.81
C SER A 76 6.15 -18.79 -18.18
N THR A 77 6.36 -17.49 -18.38
CA THR A 77 6.96 -16.89 -19.59
C THR A 77 8.48 -17.00 -19.65
N GLY A 78 9.14 -17.61 -18.66
CA GLY A 78 10.59 -17.81 -18.63
C GLY A 78 11.41 -16.57 -18.25
N LYS A 79 10.77 -15.39 -18.11
CA LYS A 79 11.40 -14.19 -17.54
C LYS A 79 11.25 -14.21 -16.01
N LYS A 80 12.37 -14.18 -15.28
CA LYS A 80 12.39 -14.02 -13.82
C LYS A 80 11.97 -12.57 -13.50
N LEU A 81 10.83 -12.41 -12.84
CA LEU A 81 10.34 -11.10 -12.40
C LEU A 81 10.43 -11.07 -10.87
N PHE A 82 11.21 -10.13 -10.32
CA PHE A 82 11.57 -10.08 -8.90
C PHE A 82 10.83 -8.93 -8.21
N TYR A 83 9.51 -9.07 -8.07
CA TYR A 83 8.62 -8.05 -7.50
C TYR A 83 7.79 -8.55 -6.31
N ARG A 84 7.73 -9.86 -6.09
CA ARG A 84 7.06 -10.49 -4.94
C ARG A 84 7.94 -11.58 -4.34
N PHE A 85 8.22 -11.45 -3.06
CA PHE A 85 8.99 -12.42 -2.30
C PHE A 85 8.11 -12.94 -1.18
N TYR A 86 7.99 -14.26 -1.03
CA TYR A 86 7.07 -14.87 -0.07
C TYR A 86 7.71 -16.04 0.66
N GLU A 87 7.07 -16.47 1.75
CA GLU A 87 7.43 -17.67 2.52
C GLU A 87 8.93 -17.73 2.85
N PRO A 88 9.46 -16.74 3.61
CA PRO A 88 10.83 -16.83 4.10
C PRO A 88 11.00 -18.11 4.93
N GLU A 89 12.14 -18.79 4.82
CA GLU A 89 12.46 -19.91 5.71
C GLU A 89 12.64 -19.43 7.16
N ASP A 90 13.17 -18.22 7.33
CA ASP A 90 13.25 -17.57 8.63
C ASP A 90 11.94 -16.83 8.92
N GLU A 91 11.10 -17.46 9.74
CA GLU A 91 9.83 -16.89 10.15
C GLU A 91 9.95 -15.59 10.96
N THR A 92 11.13 -15.16 11.39
CA THR A 92 11.25 -13.84 12.02
C THR A 92 11.02 -12.71 11.01
N PHE A 93 11.14 -12.97 9.71
CA PHE A 93 10.97 -12.01 8.62
C PHE A 93 9.50 -11.79 8.24
N PRO A 94 9.16 -10.66 7.58
CA PRO A 94 7.84 -10.46 6.98
C PRO A 94 7.48 -11.59 6.02
N TRP A 95 6.24 -12.08 6.05
CA TRP A 95 5.86 -13.23 5.24
C TRP A 95 5.89 -12.96 3.74
N MET A 96 5.58 -11.71 3.34
CA MET A 96 5.65 -11.27 1.95
C MET A 96 6.20 -9.86 1.82
N LEU A 97 7.02 -9.65 0.80
CA LEU A 97 7.46 -8.34 0.31
C LEU A 97 6.87 -8.16 -1.09
N GLU A 98 6.16 -7.08 -1.32
CA GLU A 98 5.59 -6.72 -2.62
C GLU A 98 6.10 -5.34 -3.04
N LEU A 99 6.69 -5.27 -4.24
CA LEU A 99 7.32 -4.07 -4.77
C LEU A 99 6.41 -3.37 -5.77
N PHE A 100 6.30 -2.06 -5.61
CA PHE A 100 5.55 -1.15 -6.47
C PHE A 100 6.44 0.01 -6.94
N SER A 101 6.20 0.54 -8.13
CA SER A 101 6.88 1.74 -8.62
C SER A 101 6.07 2.39 -9.73
N ARG A 102 6.40 3.63 -10.10
CA ARG A 102 6.09 4.13 -11.45
C ARG A 102 7.08 3.55 -12.46
N ILE A 103 6.87 3.86 -13.74
CA ILE A 103 7.84 3.54 -14.79
C ILE A 103 9.07 4.44 -14.59
N PRO A 104 10.29 3.87 -14.50
CA PRO A 104 11.51 4.67 -14.46
C PRO A 104 11.67 5.53 -15.71
N ASP A 105 12.15 6.77 -15.58
CA ASP A 105 12.26 7.73 -16.69
C ASP A 105 13.09 7.23 -17.88
N ALA A 106 14.04 6.33 -17.61
CA ALA A 106 14.92 5.73 -18.62
C ALA A 106 14.22 4.65 -19.47
N LEU A 107 12.97 4.28 -19.16
CA LEU A 107 12.26 3.17 -19.80
C LEU A 107 10.96 3.64 -20.44
N THR A 108 10.70 3.18 -21.67
CA THR A 108 9.38 3.26 -22.30
C THR A 108 8.62 1.96 -22.08
N LEU A 109 7.39 2.07 -21.61
CA LEU A 109 6.47 0.93 -21.52
C LEU A 109 6.25 0.28 -22.89
N GLN A 110 6.20 -1.06 -22.91
CA GLN A 110 5.51 -1.79 -23.96
C GLN A 110 4.03 -1.89 -23.57
N ASP A 111 3.12 -1.72 -24.52
CA ASP A 111 1.69 -1.38 -24.31
C ASP A 111 0.86 -2.34 -23.41
N ASP A 112 1.41 -3.46 -22.92
CA ASP A 112 0.74 -4.42 -22.04
C ASP A 112 1.56 -4.81 -20.78
N ALA A 113 2.61 -4.07 -20.45
CA ALA A 113 3.46 -4.43 -19.30
C ALA A 113 2.88 -3.91 -17.98
N HIS A 114 2.38 -4.82 -17.13
CA HIS A 114 1.97 -4.53 -15.74
C HIS A 114 3.15 -4.46 -14.74
N LEU A 115 4.37 -4.74 -15.20
CA LEU A 115 5.57 -4.79 -14.40
C LEU A 115 6.68 -4.02 -15.11
N THR A 116 7.51 -3.32 -14.35
CA THR A 116 8.68 -2.63 -14.87
C THR A 116 9.96 -3.12 -14.17
N PRO A 117 11.07 -3.33 -14.90
CA PRO A 117 12.36 -3.57 -14.26
C PRO A 117 12.85 -2.30 -13.56
N ILE A 118 13.61 -2.48 -12.49
CA ILE A 118 14.29 -1.39 -11.80
C ILE A 118 15.72 -1.30 -12.38
N PRO A 119 16.04 -0.22 -13.12
CA PRO A 119 17.35 -0.04 -13.73
C PRO A 119 18.33 0.43 -12.66
N VAL A 120 19.01 -0.53 -12.04
CA VAL A 120 20.30 -0.31 -11.37
C VAL A 120 21.38 -0.99 -12.19
N ASP A 121 22.63 -0.56 -12.00
CA ASP A 121 23.81 -0.91 -12.79
C ASP A 121 23.90 -2.40 -13.17
N GLU A 122 24.52 -2.72 -14.32
CA GLU A 122 24.42 -4.04 -15.00
C GLU A 122 24.83 -5.25 -14.14
N GLU A 123 25.58 -5.04 -13.06
CA GLU A 123 26.05 -6.09 -12.15
C GLU A 123 24.99 -6.54 -11.10
N ALA A 124 23.96 -5.73 -10.83
CA ALA A 124 22.90 -6.07 -9.88
C ALA A 124 21.78 -6.88 -10.56
N SER A 125 21.32 -7.97 -9.92
CA SER A 125 20.14 -8.70 -10.40
C SER A 125 18.92 -7.78 -10.44
N SER A 126 18.32 -7.59 -11.62
CA SER A 126 17.25 -6.62 -11.83
C SER A 126 16.00 -6.95 -10.99
N LEU A 127 15.68 -6.07 -10.04
CA LEU A 127 14.37 -6.07 -9.38
C LEU A 127 13.28 -5.71 -10.40
N SER A 128 12.05 -6.07 -10.09
CA SER A 128 10.89 -5.58 -10.83
C SER A 128 9.86 -5.04 -9.84
N ALA A 129 8.92 -4.24 -10.32
CA ALA A 129 7.84 -3.72 -9.50
C ALA A 129 6.51 -3.70 -10.25
N ILE A 130 5.42 -3.81 -9.50
CA ILE A 130 4.06 -3.57 -9.98
C ILE A 130 3.90 -2.09 -10.27
N LEU A 131 3.39 -1.79 -11.46
CA LEU A 131 3.21 -0.40 -11.87
C LEU A 131 2.04 0.25 -11.13
N LEU A 132 2.35 1.39 -10.53
CA LEU A 132 1.36 2.34 -10.03
C LEU A 132 1.03 3.34 -11.13
N ASP A 133 -0.20 3.82 -11.11
CA ASP A 133 -0.61 5.00 -11.86
C ASP A 133 0.20 6.22 -11.39
N ASP A 134 0.61 7.08 -12.32
CA ASP A 134 1.50 8.21 -12.02
C ASP A 134 0.91 9.20 -11.01
N ALA A 135 -0.43 9.41 -11.04
CA ALA A 135 -1.08 10.29 -10.07
C ALA A 135 -1.02 9.67 -8.66
N TYR A 136 -1.21 8.36 -8.55
CA TYR A 136 -1.09 7.64 -7.27
C TYR A 136 0.35 7.58 -6.78
N TYR A 137 1.32 7.39 -7.68
CA TYR A 137 2.74 7.42 -7.34
C TYR A 137 3.14 8.79 -6.78
N SER A 138 2.79 9.86 -7.50
CA SER A 138 3.07 11.24 -7.09
C SER A 138 2.41 11.54 -5.75
N PHE A 139 1.15 11.14 -5.58
CA PHE A 139 0.41 11.30 -4.33
C PHE A 139 1.11 10.61 -3.14
N ILE A 140 1.58 9.37 -3.31
CA ILE A 140 2.32 8.64 -2.27
C ILE A 140 3.66 9.33 -1.98
N HIS A 141 4.39 9.71 -3.02
CA HIS A 141 5.71 10.30 -2.90
C HIS A 141 5.69 11.67 -2.23
N GLU A 142 4.72 12.53 -2.57
CA GLU A 142 4.53 13.86 -1.99
C GLU A 142 3.99 13.81 -0.56
N SER A 143 3.23 12.76 -0.22
CA SER A 143 2.63 12.60 1.10
C SER A 143 3.50 11.81 2.09
N LYS A 144 4.65 11.29 1.66
CA LYS A 144 5.49 10.44 2.53
C LYS A 144 6.00 11.23 3.73
N SER A 145 6.05 10.56 4.87
CA SER A 145 6.45 11.08 6.17
C SER A 145 7.21 10.01 6.94
N GLU A 146 8.04 10.42 7.89
CA GLU A 146 8.70 9.48 8.79
C GLU A 146 7.83 9.21 10.01
N SER A 147 7.54 7.94 10.28
CA SER A 147 6.94 7.49 11.54
C SER A 147 7.62 6.20 12.00
N SER A 148 7.98 6.16 13.29
CA SER A 148 8.58 4.99 13.95
C SER A 148 9.83 4.42 13.27
N GLY A 149 10.60 5.27 12.57
CA GLY A 149 11.80 4.89 11.82
C GLY A 149 11.54 4.33 10.42
N PHE A 150 10.32 4.49 9.89
CA PHE A 150 9.95 4.12 8.53
C PHE A 150 9.49 5.35 7.74
N SER A 151 9.73 5.33 6.43
CA SER A 151 9.00 6.16 5.48
C SER A 151 7.63 5.53 5.17
N VAL A 152 6.56 6.23 5.52
CA VAL A 152 5.15 5.81 5.38
C VAL A 152 4.29 6.97 4.89
N VAL A 153 3.07 6.67 4.43
CA VAL A 153 2.05 7.69 4.19
C VAL A 153 1.14 7.88 5.43
N PRO A 154 0.68 9.10 5.73
CA PRO A 154 -0.19 9.37 6.87
C PRO A 154 -1.59 8.75 6.68
N PRO A 155 -2.38 8.58 7.76
CA PRO A 155 -3.67 7.88 7.73
C PRO A 155 -4.66 8.42 6.69
N GLU A 156 -4.76 9.74 6.55
CA GLU A 156 -5.58 10.43 5.57
C GLU A 156 -5.15 10.14 4.12
N CYS A 157 -3.88 9.82 3.88
CA CYS A 157 -3.39 9.41 2.57
C CYS A 157 -3.59 7.91 2.33
N ILE A 158 -3.64 7.08 3.39
CA ILE A 158 -3.91 5.64 3.23
C ILE A 158 -5.35 5.38 2.78
N ILE A 159 -6.32 6.18 3.19
CA ILE A 159 -7.74 5.97 2.84
C ILE A 159 -7.98 5.95 1.32
N PRO A 160 -7.54 6.96 0.53
CA PRO A 160 -7.64 6.91 -0.93
C PRO A 160 -6.97 5.66 -1.54
N LEU A 161 -5.82 5.23 -1.01
CA LEU A 161 -5.14 4.01 -1.48
C LEU A 161 -5.96 2.74 -1.22
N LYS A 162 -6.64 2.65 -0.06
CA LYS A 162 -7.56 1.54 0.24
C LYS A 162 -8.80 1.58 -0.66
N ALA A 163 -9.34 2.76 -0.93
CA ALA A 163 -10.45 2.95 -1.85
C ALA A 163 -10.08 2.45 -3.27
N ARG A 164 -8.89 2.83 -3.76
CA ARG A 164 -8.37 2.35 -5.05
C ARG A 164 -8.22 0.83 -5.10
N ALA A 165 -7.59 0.24 -4.10
CA ALA A 165 -7.42 -1.22 -4.03
C ALA A 165 -8.77 -1.95 -3.96
N TRP A 166 -9.77 -1.39 -3.27
CA TRP A 166 -11.13 -1.92 -3.23
C TRP A 166 -11.79 -1.88 -4.61
N LEU A 167 -11.67 -0.77 -5.33
CA LEU A 167 -12.21 -0.61 -6.68
C LEU A 167 -11.56 -1.58 -7.67
N ASP A 168 -10.23 -1.71 -7.63
CA ASP A 168 -9.48 -2.64 -8.48
C ASP A 168 -9.96 -4.08 -8.28
N LEU A 169 -9.95 -4.57 -7.03
CA LEU A 169 -10.36 -5.93 -6.72
C LEU A 169 -11.84 -6.20 -7.01
N THR A 170 -12.71 -5.21 -6.81
CA THR A 170 -14.14 -5.31 -7.13
C THR A 170 -14.35 -5.39 -8.64
N GLY A 171 -13.71 -4.50 -9.42
CA GLY A 171 -13.79 -4.50 -10.87
C GLY A 171 -13.26 -5.80 -11.50
N ARG A 172 -12.13 -6.32 -10.98
CA ARG A 172 -11.59 -7.62 -11.42
C ARG A 172 -12.53 -8.78 -11.13
N ARG A 173 -13.16 -8.79 -9.96
CA ARG A 173 -14.19 -9.79 -9.61
C ARG A 173 -15.40 -9.69 -10.55
N GLU A 174 -15.87 -8.48 -10.86
CA GLU A 174 -16.98 -8.24 -11.78
C GLU A 174 -16.64 -8.65 -13.23
N ALA A 175 -15.36 -8.53 -13.62
CA ALA A 175 -14.83 -9.04 -14.88
C ALA A 175 -14.66 -10.58 -14.91
N GLY A 176 -15.00 -11.28 -13.83
CA GLY A 176 -14.98 -12.74 -13.74
C GLY A 176 -13.66 -13.33 -13.23
N GLU A 177 -12.70 -12.53 -12.77
CA GLU A 177 -11.50 -13.05 -12.13
C GLU A 177 -11.81 -13.68 -10.77
N LYS A 178 -11.04 -14.70 -10.40
CA LYS A 178 -11.13 -15.33 -9.08
C LYS A 178 -10.46 -14.45 -8.03
N VAL A 179 -11.25 -13.57 -7.41
CA VAL A 179 -10.84 -12.69 -6.29
C VAL A 179 -11.52 -13.15 -5.00
N ASP A 180 -10.76 -13.25 -3.90
CA ASP A 180 -11.32 -13.56 -2.59
C ASP A 180 -12.11 -12.35 -2.05
N GLU A 181 -13.36 -12.59 -1.63
CA GLU A 181 -14.21 -11.55 -1.06
C GLU A 181 -13.60 -10.93 0.21
N LYS A 182 -12.81 -11.70 0.97
CA LYS A 182 -12.11 -11.20 2.16
C LYS A 182 -11.06 -10.14 1.80
N ASP A 183 -10.42 -10.29 0.63
CA ASP A 183 -9.44 -9.32 0.15
C ASP A 183 -10.11 -8.01 -0.26
N ILE A 184 -11.33 -8.06 -0.81
CA ILE A 184 -12.11 -6.83 -1.06
C ILE A 184 -12.56 -6.21 0.28
N LYS A 185 -13.18 -7.02 1.16
CA LYS A 185 -13.75 -6.55 2.43
C LYS A 185 -12.70 -5.93 3.36
N LYS A 186 -11.45 -6.43 3.38
CA LYS A 186 -10.41 -5.87 4.27
C LYS A 186 -10.11 -4.40 3.94
N HIS A 187 -10.10 -3.99 2.67
CA HIS A 187 -9.86 -2.60 2.29
C HIS A 187 -11.00 -1.68 2.73
N LYS A 188 -12.26 -2.08 2.52
CA LYS A 188 -13.44 -1.35 3.04
C LYS A 188 -13.36 -1.18 4.56
N ASN A 189 -13.07 -2.27 5.26
CA ASN A 189 -12.99 -2.26 6.73
C ASN A 189 -11.84 -1.41 7.26
N ASP A 190 -10.72 -1.33 6.54
CA ASP A 190 -9.57 -0.51 6.93
C ASP A 190 -9.87 0.98 6.89
N VAL A 191 -10.67 1.44 5.93
CA VAL A 191 -11.12 2.84 5.88
C VAL A 191 -11.86 3.23 7.15
N PHE A 192 -12.77 2.38 7.64
CA PHE A 192 -13.46 2.61 8.91
C PHE A 192 -12.53 2.55 10.13
N ARG A 193 -11.50 1.70 10.11
CA ARG A 193 -10.52 1.65 11.21
C ARG A 193 -9.66 2.91 11.26
N LEU A 194 -9.16 3.34 10.10
CA LEU A 194 -8.33 4.53 9.95
C LEU A 194 -9.09 5.81 10.28
N PHE A 195 -10.41 5.84 10.09
CA PHE A 195 -11.25 6.97 10.48
C PHE A 195 -11.08 7.36 11.97
N GLN A 196 -10.73 6.41 12.85
CA GLN A 196 -10.51 6.69 14.27
C GLN A 196 -9.29 7.58 14.55
N VAL A 197 -8.33 7.64 13.62
CA VAL A 197 -7.04 8.32 13.81
C VAL A 197 -6.87 9.53 12.90
N ILE A 198 -7.94 9.97 12.24
CA ILE A 198 -7.94 11.17 11.41
C ILE A 198 -8.68 12.28 12.13
N ALA A 199 -8.08 13.47 12.15
CA ALA A 199 -8.72 14.64 12.72
C ALA A 199 -9.92 15.08 11.85
N PRO A 200 -11.12 15.32 12.42
CA PRO A 200 -12.30 15.70 11.64
C PRO A 200 -12.16 17.03 10.87
N ASP A 201 -11.24 17.89 11.30
CA ASP A 201 -10.90 19.17 10.67
C ASP A 201 -9.78 19.06 9.63
N THR A 202 -9.19 17.87 9.41
CA THR A 202 -8.26 17.62 8.29
C THR A 202 -8.90 18.02 6.98
N ARG A 203 -8.17 18.75 6.13
CA ARG A 203 -8.61 19.13 4.79
C ARG A 203 -7.53 18.80 3.78
N MET A 204 -7.85 17.90 2.87
CA MET A 204 -6.91 17.43 1.84
C MET A 204 -7.49 17.73 0.46
N VAL A 205 -6.64 18.18 -0.45
CA VAL A 205 -6.99 18.36 -1.86
C VAL A 205 -6.45 17.16 -2.62
N LEU A 206 -7.34 16.45 -3.30
CA LEU A 206 -6.99 15.33 -4.16
C LEU A 206 -6.91 15.79 -5.61
N SER A 207 -6.12 15.09 -6.43
CA SER A 207 -6.26 15.19 -7.88
C SER A 207 -7.61 14.64 -8.32
N ASP A 208 -8.11 15.07 -9.49
CA ASP A 208 -9.41 14.64 -10.01
C ASP A 208 -9.53 13.11 -10.04
N LEU A 209 -8.51 12.40 -10.52
CA LEU A 209 -8.51 10.94 -10.59
C LEU A 209 -8.69 10.29 -9.20
N ILE A 210 -7.93 10.73 -8.20
CA ILE A 210 -7.98 10.14 -6.85
C ILE A 210 -9.28 10.55 -6.15
N GLY A 211 -9.74 11.78 -6.36
CA GLY A 211 -11.02 12.26 -5.86
C GLY A 211 -12.20 11.45 -6.42
N ASP A 212 -12.22 11.22 -7.73
CA ASP A 212 -13.25 10.42 -8.41
C ASP A 212 -13.25 8.96 -7.94
N ASP A 213 -12.07 8.36 -7.79
CA ASP A 213 -11.93 7.01 -7.23
C ASP A 213 -12.47 6.93 -5.79
N LEU A 214 -12.09 7.89 -4.94
CA LEU A 214 -12.58 7.92 -3.56
C LEU A 214 -14.09 8.14 -3.51
N GLN A 215 -14.64 9.03 -4.34
CA GLN A 215 -16.08 9.28 -4.41
C GLN A 215 -16.84 8.03 -4.84
N ARG A 216 -16.37 7.30 -5.87
CA ARG A 216 -16.98 6.03 -6.31
C ARG A 216 -16.96 4.98 -5.21
N PHE A 217 -15.85 4.87 -4.48
CA PHE A 217 -15.77 3.99 -3.32
C PHE A 217 -16.79 4.38 -2.25
N LEU A 218 -16.86 5.66 -1.86
CA LEU A 218 -17.79 6.14 -0.83
C LEU A 218 -19.26 5.91 -1.22
N GLN A 219 -19.63 6.14 -2.48
CA GLN A 219 -20.96 5.82 -3.00
C GLN A 219 -21.28 4.33 -2.92
N ALA A 220 -20.32 3.46 -3.23
CA ALA A 220 -20.50 2.01 -3.09
C ALA A 220 -20.67 1.59 -1.62
N VAL A 221 -19.95 2.22 -0.69
CA VAL A 221 -20.10 1.98 0.76
C VAL A 221 -21.44 2.52 1.27
N GLU A 222 -21.93 3.65 0.76
CA GLU A 222 -23.24 4.22 1.10
C GLU A 222 -24.39 3.31 0.62
N ALA A 223 -24.24 2.68 -0.54
CA ALA A 223 -25.21 1.72 -1.08
C ALA A 223 -25.21 0.37 -0.33
N ASP A 224 -24.06 -0.07 0.19
CA ASP A 224 -23.89 -1.29 0.99
C ASP A 224 -23.11 -1.02 2.30
N PRO A 225 -23.74 -0.32 3.27
CA PRO A 225 -23.08 0.06 4.51
C PRO A 225 -22.87 -1.15 5.42
N PRO A 226 -21.78 -1.18 6.20
CA PRO A 226 -21.60 -2.22 7.20
C PRO A 226 -22.74 -2.19 8.23
N GLN A 227 -23.26 -3.37 8.58
CA GLN A 227 -24.34 -3.51 9.57
C GLN A 227 -23.97 -2.98 10.96
N SER A 228 -22.68 -2.97 11.30
CA SER A 228 -22.18 -2.40 12.54
C SER A 228 -20.78 -1.85 12.36
N LEU A 229 -20.52 -0.68 12.96
CA LEU A 229 -19.19 -0.08 13.03
C LEU A 229 -18.41 -0.44 14.30
N LYS A 230 -19.05 -1.14 15.26
CA LYS A 230 -18.39 -1.60 16.50
C LYS A 230 -17.11 -2.41 16.25
N PRO A 231 -17.02 -3.32 15.25
CA PRO A 231 -15.79 -4.06 14.95
C PRO A 231 -14.63 -3.18 14.45
N PHE A 232 -14.91 -1.92 14.09
CA PHE A 232 -13.93 -0.94 13.66
C PHE A 232 -13.64 0.08 14.76
N GLY A 233 -14.05 -0.17 16.02
CA GLY A 233 -13.84 0.72 17.16
C GLY A 233 -14.77 1.94 17.22
N LEU A 234 -15.63 2.10 16.21
CA LEU A 234 -16.57 3.21 16.09
C LEU A 234 -17.91 2.86 16.77
N ARG A 235 -18.17 3.48 17.94
CA ARG A 235 -19.41 3.29 18.71
C ARG A 235 -20.22 4.57 18.73
N GLY A 236 -21.51 4.47 18.42
CA GLY A 236 -22.43 5.61 18.47
C GLY A 236 -22.36 6.55 17.27
N ILE A 237 -21.64 6.17 16.22
CA ILE A 237 -21.62 6.83 14.91
C ILE A 237 -22.14 5.85 13.85
N THR A 238 -22.76 6.40 12.81
CA THR A 238 -23.31 5.69 11.65
C THR A 238 -22.33 5.68 10.48
N ALA A 239 -22.54 4.78 9.53
CA ALA A 239 -21.75 4.77 8.30
C ALA A 239 -21.94 6.07 7.49
N GLU A 240 -23.15 6.63 7.48
CA GLU A 240 -23.45 7.89 6.81
C GLU A 240 -22.64 9.05 7.38
N GLU A 241 -22.59 9.21 8.71
CA GLU A 241 -21.80 10.25 9.37
C GLU A 241 -20.29 10.12 9.08
N VAL A 242 -19.77 8.89 9.04
CA VAL A 242 -18.37 8.64 8.64
C VAL A 242 -18.15 9.06 7.20
N ILE A 243 -19.02 8.67 6.28
CA ILE A 243 -18.91 8.98 4.85
C ILE A 243 -18.98 10.49 4.63
N ASP A 244 -19.91 11.19 5.27
CA ASP A 244 -20.02 12.66 5.16
C ASP A 244 -18.78 13.37 5.71
N THR A 245 -18.23 12.87 6.82
CA THR A 245 -16.99 13.41 7.38
C THR A 245 -15.82 13.18 6.43
N LEU A 246 -15.72 11.99 5.81
CA LEU A 246 -14.70 11.71 4.80
C LEU A 246 -14.87 12.63 3.58
N ARG A 247 -16.10 12.81 3.06
CA ARG A 247 -16.38 13.77 1.98
C ARG A 247 -15.91 15.17 2.34
N ALA A 248 -16.17 15.62 3.57
CA ALA A 248 -15.70 16.93 4.04
C ALA A 248 -14.17 17.03 4.15
N ILE A 249 -13.50 15.98 4.63
CA ILE A 249 -12.04 15.91 4.73
C ILE A 249 -11.40 16.04 3.35
N TYR A 250 -11.91 15.32 2.35
CA TYR A 250 -11.35 15.28 1.00
C TYR A 250 -11.99 16.28 0.02
N LYS A 251 -12.82 17.20 0.53
CA LYS A 251 -13.54 18.23 -0.25
C LYS A 251 -14.34 17.65 -1.43
N LEU A 252 -14.96 16.49 -1.23
CA LEU A 252 -15.80 15.82 -2.23
C LEU A 252 -17.25 16.30 -2.12
N SER A 253 -17.92 16.48 -3.26
CA SER A 253 -19.36 16.72 -3.31
C SER A 253 -20.15 15.42 -3.10
N ARG A 254 -21.35 15.53 -2.49
CA ARG A 254 -22.31 14.42 -2.46
C ARG A 254 -22.76 14.05 -3.87
#